data_AF-A0A4V2FT39-F1
#
_entry.id   AF-A0A4V2FT39-F1
#
_cell.length_a   1.000
_cell.length_b   1.000
_cell.length_c   1.000
_cell.angle_alpha   90.00
_cell.angle_beta   90.00
_cell.angle_gamma   90.00
#
_symmetry.space_group_name_H-M   'P 1'
#
loop_
_entity.id
_entity.type
_entity.pdbx_description
1 polymer ?
#
loop_
_entity_poly.entity_id
_entity_poly.type
_entity_poly.pdbx_seq_one_letter_code
_entity_poly.pdbx_strand_id
1 'polypeptide(L)'
;MKAVIYGIVHPYIHHGKLTRKKIRYIGQTIRTKEQRLSQHLSETIYENPKNVWLKKLKKRKIRPEVIEICEVDVERADMMEAMSIFYYKYVLMNNKELLNLDIANNHNLFFYFDKYKKYHQKYLSVLDNY
;
A
#
# COMPACT_ATOMS: atom_id res chain seq x y z
N MET A 1 12.00 17.40 5.09
CA MET A 1 12.05 16.01 5.62
C MET A 1 11.37 15.11 4.60
N LYS A 2 11.82 13.87 4.45
CA LYS A 2 11.28 12.94 3.45
C LYS A 2 10.36 11.91 4.11
N ALA A 3 9.33 11.51 3.37
CA ALA A 3 8.41 10.44 3.71
C ALA A 3 8.42 9.40 2.59
N VAL A 4 8.22 8.14 2.97
CA VAL A 4 8.16 7.00 2.07
C VAL A 4 6.72 6.52 1.99
N ILE A 5 6.23 6.39 0.75
CA ILE A 5 4.99 5.67 0.45
C ILE A 5 5.35 4.21 0.19
N TYR A 6 4.68 3.30 0.86
CA TYR A 6 4.98 1.87 0.80
C TYR A 6 3.72 1.03 0.59
N GLY A 7 3.92 -0.15 0.02
CA GLY A 7 2.91 -1.20 -0.08
C GLY A 7 3.25 -2.38 0.84
N ILE A 8 2.26 -2.94 1.53
CA ILE A 8 2.38 -4.25 2.19
C ILE A 8 1.84 -5.29 1.23
N VAL A 9 2.70 -6.23 0.87
CA VAL A 9 2.46 -7.20 -0.19
C VAL A 9 2.12 -8.57 0.41
N HIS A 10 1.10 -9.21 -0.14
CA HIS A 10 0.83 -10.61 0.10
C HIS A 10 1.67 -11.49 -0.84
N PRO A 11 2.52 -12.38 -0.30
CA PRO A 11 3.18 -13.40 -1.10
C PRO A 11 2.22 -14.59 -1.29
N TYR A 12 1.80 -14.84 -2.52
CA TYR A 12 1.09 -16.06 -2.88
C TYR A 12 2.12 -17.16 -3.10
N ILE A 13 2.01 -18.24 -2.32
CA ILE A 13 2.93 -19.36 -2.36
C ILE A 13 2.14 -20.61 -2.77
N HIS A 14 2.59 -21.29 -3.83
CA HIS A 14 2.04 -22.55 -4.31
C HIS A 14 3.16 -23.59 -4.37
N HIS A 15 2.98 -24.74 -3.71
CA HIS A 15 4.02 -25.78 -3.57
C HIS A 15 5.40 -25.25 -3.14
N GLY A 16 5.42 -24.33 -2.16
CA GLY A 16 6.66 -23.74 -1.66
C GLY A 16 7.31 -22.69 -2.58
N LYS A 17 6.73 -22.41 -3.75
CA LYS A 17 7.22 -21.40 -4.69
C LYS A 17 6.34 -20.15 -4.66
N LEU A 18 6.97 -18.98 -4.67
CA LEU A 18 6.28 -17.71 -4.84
C LEU A 18 5.69 -17.64 -6.26
N THR A 19 4.38 -17.52 -6.38
CA THR A 19 3.68 -17.48 -7.67
C THR A 19 3.17 -16.10 -8.03
N ARG A 20 2.83 -15.28 -7.04
CA ARG A 20 2.34 -13.93 -7.24
C ARG A 20 2.62 -13.07 -6.03
N LYS A 21 2.81 -11.78 -6.26
CA LYS A 21 2.79 -10.73 -5.24
C LYS A 21 1.61 -9.82 -5.52
N LYS A 22 1.00 -9.28 -4.46
CA LYS A 22 -0.08 -8.30 -4.60
C LYS A 22 -0.11 -7.34 -3.43
N ILE A 23 -0.24 -6.05 -3.72
CA ILE A 23 -0.34 -5.05 -2.66
C ILE A 23 -1.72 -5.19 -2.01
N ARG A 24 -1.73 -5.35 -0.68
CA ARG A 24 -2.96 -5.46 0.11
C ARG A 24 -3.18 -4.26 1.01
N TYR A 25 -2.19 -3.40 1.18
CA TYR A 25 -2.30 -2.16 1.92
C TYR A 25 -1.25 -1.17 1.42
N ILE A 26 -1.61 0.10 1.31
CA ILE A 26 -0.69 1.20 1.03
C ILE A 26 -0.66 2.12 2.24
N GLY A 27 0.49 2.69 2.57
CA GLY A 27 0.55 3.72 3.59
C GLY A 27 1.82 4.55 3.48
N GLN A 28 1.96 5.53 4.36
CA GLN A 28 3.15 6.36 4.45
C GLN A 28 3.92 6.23 5.77
N THR A 29 5.20 6.58 5.74
CA THR A 29 6.05 6.66 6.94
C THR A 29 7.20 7.64 6.75
N ILE A 30 7.64 8.29 7.82
CA ILE A 30 8.92 9.05 7.87
C ILE A 30 10.09 8.20 8.39
N ARG A 31 9.82 6.92 8.70
CA ARG A 31 10.80 5.94 9.21
C ARG A 31 11.28 5.04 8.07
N THR A 32 12.23 4.17 8.36
CA THR A 32 12.64 3.12 7.40
C THR A 32 11.52 2.09 7.17
N LYS A 33 11.53 1.43 6.01
CA LYS A 33 10.56 0.39 5.66
C LYS A 33 10.59 -0.79 6.64
N GLU A 34 11.76 -1.15 7.15
CA GLU A 34 11.96 -2.23 8.12
C GLU A 34 11.30 -1.89 9.47
N GLN A 35 11.53 -0.67 9.96
CA GLN A 35 10.89 -0.18 11.17
C GLN A 35 9.37 -0.15 11.01
N ARG A 36 8.87 0.26 9.85
CA ARG A 36 7.43 0.30 9.58
C ARG A 36 6.81 -1.09 9.47
N LEU A 37 7.49 -2.05 8.83
CA LEU A 37 7.05 -3.45 8.81
C LEU A 37 6.99 -4.03 10.23
N SER A 38 8.05 -3.82 11.03
CA SER A 38 8.08 -4.27 12.41
C SER A 38 6.89 -3.73 13.20
N GLN A 39 6.60 -2.44 13.05
CA GLN A 39 5.48 -1.77 13.70
C GLN A 39 4.13 -2.40 13.31
N HIS A 40 3.88 -2.63 12.01
CA HIS A 40 2.63 -3.27 11.58
C HIS A 40 2.45 -4.69 12.12
N LEU A 41 3.55 -5.42 12.31
CA LEU A 41 3.52 -6.79 12.85
C LEU A 41 3.35 -6.81 14.38
N SER A 42 3.71 -5.75 15.09
CA SER A 42 3.55 -5.62 16.55
C SER A 42 2.23 -4.97 16.96
N GLU A 43 1.74 -3.95 16.24
CA GLU A 43 0.59 -3.12 16.62
C GLU A 43 -0.76 -3.66 16.12
N THR A 44 -1.07 -4.92 16.44
CA THR A 44 -2.36 -5.54 16.06
C THR A 44 -3.48 -5.37 17.10
N ILE A 45 -3.48 -4.23 17.80
CA ILE A 45 -4.38 -3.95 18.92
C ILE A 45 -5.82 -3.70 18.43
N TYR A 46 -5.99 -2.95 17.34
CA TYR A 46 -7.31 -2.60 16.79
C TYR A 46 -7.77 -3.54 15.67
N GLU A 47 -9.06 -3.87 15.64
CA GLU A 47 -9.68 -4.69 14.59
C GLU A 47 -10.01 -3.85 13.34
N ASN A 48 -9.01 -3.63 12.49
CA ASN A 48 -9.23 -3.13 11.13
C ASN A 48 -8.89 -4.22 10.09
N PRO A 49 -9.40 -4.12 8.83
CA PRO A 49 -9.21 -5.15 7.81
C PRO A 49 -7.74 -5.55 7.58
N LYS A 50 -6.83 -4.56 7.59
CA LYS A 50 -5.38 -4.76 7.50
C LYS A 50 -4.86 -5.62 8.66
N ASN A 51 -5.21 -5.28 9.91
CA ASN A 51 -4.74 -5.99 11.09
C ASN A 51 -5.31 -7.42 11.16
N VAL A 52 -6.58 -7.62 10.80
CA VAL A 52 -7.20 -8.95 10.70
C VAL A 52 -6.44 -9.81 9.68
N TRP A 53 -6.10 -9.24 8.53
CA TRP A 53 -5.29 -9.92 7.51
C TRP A 53 -3.88 -10.26 8.01
N LEU A 54 -3.16 -9.32 8.62
CA LEU A 54 -1.82 -9.56 9.17
C LEU A 54 -1.84 -10.66 10.26
N LYS A 55 -2.86 -10.67 11.15
CA LYS A 55 -3.06 -11.74 12.13
C LYS A 55 -3.22 -13.11 11.45
N LYS A 56 -3.97 -13.19 10.35
CA LYS A 56 -4.13 -14.44 9.57
C LYS A 56 -2.81 -14.90 8.94
N LEU A 57 -1.99 -13.98 8.41
CA LEU A 57 -0.67 -14.32 7.88
C LEU A 57 0.26 -14.87 8.96
N LYS A 58 0.30 -14.21 10.12
CA LYS A 58 1.10 -14.64 11.27
C LYS A 58 0.71 -16.06 11.72
N LYS A 59 -0.60 -16.36 11.83
CA LYS A 59 -1.10 -17.71 12.16
C LYS A 59 -0.64 -18.78 11.15
N ARG A 60 -0.53 -18.41 9.87
CA ARG A 60 -0.07 -19.30 8.79
C ARG A 60 1.45 -19.33 8.62
N LYS A 61 2.21 -18.63 9.48
CA LYS A 61 3.67 -18.45 9.35
C LYS A 61 4.09 -17.86 7.99
N ILE A 62 3.21 -17.07 7.38
CA ILE A 62 3.50 -16.34 6.14
C ILE A 62 3.96 -14.93 6.51
N ARG A 63 5.13 -14.53 6.02
CA ARG A 63 5.66 -13.18 6.26
C ARG A 63 5.31 -12.27 5.08
N PRO A 64 4.55 -11.18 5.29
CA PRO A 64 4.36 -10.18 4.25
C PRO A 64 5.66 -9.39 3.99
N GLU A 65 5.73 -8.74 2.84
CA GLU A 65 6.84 -7.87 2.46
C GLU A 65 6.38 -6.41 2.43
N VAL A 66 7.28 -5.48 2.74
CA VAL A 66 7.06 -4.05 2.49
C VAL A 66 7.91 -3.62 1.32
N ILE A 67 7.26 -3.04 0.32
CA ILE A 67 7.91 -2.45 -0.84
C ILE A 67 7.81 -0.95 -0.76
N GLU A 68 8.84 -0.27 -1.24
CA GLU A 68 8.79 1.17 -1.46
C GLU A 68 8.10 1.46 -2.79
N ILE A 69 7.15 2.39 -2.78
CA ILE A 69 6.48 2.89 -3.98
C ILE A 69 7.20 4.15 -4.44
N CYS A 70 7.42 5.11 -3.51
CA CYS A 70 8.19 6.31 -3.76
C CYS A 70 8.59 7.03 -2.48
N GLU A 71 9.54 7.95 -2.62
CA GLU A 71 9.91 8.92 -1.61
C GLU A 71 9.42 10.32 -2.02
N VAL A 72 8.84 11.04 -1.07
CA VAL A 72 8.24 12.37 -1.26
C VAL A 72 8.63 13.31 -0.13
N ASP A 73 8.48 14.61 -0.38
CA ASP A 73 8.49 15.59 0.70
C ASP A 73 7.30 15.32 1.64
N VAL A 74 7.52 15.43 2.96
CA VAL A 74 6.51 15.08 3.97
C VAL A 74 5.20 15.85 3.77
N GLU A 75 5.27 17.09 3.28
CA GLU A 75 4.12 17.96 2.99
C GLU A 75 3.23 17.41 1.86
N ARG A 76 3.75 16.47 1.07
CA ARG A 76 3.05 15.81 -0.05
C ARG A 76 2.68 14.37 0.26
N ALA A 77 3.06 13.84 1.42
CA ALA A 77 2.89 12.44 1.77
C ALA A 77 1.41 12.02 1.68
N ASP A 78 0.51 12.76 2.34
CA ASP A 78 -0.92 12.42 2.38
C ASP A 78 -1.54 12.37 0.98
N MET A 79 -1.21 13.34 0.13
CA MET A 79 -1.67 13.40 -1.26
C MET A 79 -1.15 12.21 -2.06
N MET A 80 0.13 11.87 -1.91
CA MET A 80 0.76 10.75 -2.63
C MET A 80 0.22 9.39 -2.17
N GLU A 81 0.00 9.20 -0.87
CA GLU A 81 -0.67 8.01 -0.33
C GLU A 81 -2.07 7.86 -0.95
N ALA A 82 -2.87 8.92 -0.92
CA ALA A 82 -4.23 8.90 -1.45
C ALA A 82 -4.26 8.63 -2.96
N MET A 83 -3.36 9.24 -3.75
CA MET A 83 -3.21 8.96 -5.17
C MET A 83 -2.79 7.51 -5.46
N SER A 84 -1.87 6.96 -4.66
CA SER A 84 -1.39 5.59 -4.82
C SER A 84 -2.49 4.58 -4.51
N ILE A 85 -3.26 4.82 -3.43
CA ILE A 85 -4.46 4.04 -3.10
C ILE A 85 -5.47 4.12 -4.23
N PHE A 86 -5.77 5.32 -4.73
CA PHE A 86 -6.73 5.54 -5.79
C PHE A 86 -6.33 4.78 -7.07
N TYR A 87 -5.10 4.97 -7.54
CA TYR A 87 -4.58 4.30 -8.72
C TYR A 87 -4.63 2.78 -8.58
N TYR A 88 -4.08 2.26 -7.48
CA TYR A 88 -4.03 0.82 -7.28
C TYR A 88 -5.44 0.24 -7.22
N LYS A 89 -6.32 0.82 -6.41
CA LYS A 89 -7.67 0.30 -6.16
C LYS A 89 -8.58 0.39 -7.38
N TYR A 90 -8.57 1.52 -8.10
CA TYR A 90 -9.56 1.80 -9.14
C TYR A 90 -9.04 1.63 -10.55
N VAL A 91 -7.75 1.82 -10.81
CA VAL A 91 -7.16 1.66 -12.15
C VAL A 91 -6.66 0.24 -12.37
N LEU A 92 -5.93 -0.33 -11.40
CA LEU A 92 -5.34 -1.67 -11.55
C LEU A 92 -6.25 -2.80 -11.06
N MET A 93 -7.02 -2.56 -10.00
CA MET A 93 -7.63 -3.63 -9.20
C MET A 93 -9.14 -3.79 -9.34
N ASN A 94 -9.84 -2.92 -10.08
CA ASN A 94 -11.30 -2.90 -10.17
C ASN A 94 -11.99 -3.02 -8.79
N ASN A 95 -11.43 -2.34 -7.78
CA ASN A 95 -12.00 -2.12 -6.45
C ASN A 95 -12.07 -3.32 -5.47
N LYS A 96 -11.36 -4.43 -5.67
CA LYS A 96 -11.71 -5.67 -4.92
C LYS A 96 -10.79 -6.16 -3.81
N GLU A 97 -9.62 -5.56 -3.54
CA GLU A 97 -8.66 -6.23 -2.64
C GLU A 97 -7.78 -5.37 -1.72
N LEU A 98 -7.70 -4.06 -1.94
CA LEU A 98 -6.90 -3.19 -1.09
C LEU A 98 -7.61 -2.99 0.27
N LEU A 99 -6.89 -3.23 1.37
CA LEU A 99 -7.42 -3.23 2.74
C LEU A 99 -7.40 -1.86 3.41
N ASN A 100 -6.93 -0.82 2.70
CA ASN A 100 -7.14 0.57 3.10
C ASN A 100 -8.64 0.80 3.26
N LEU A 101 -9.05 1.39 4.39
CA LEU A 101 -10.42 1.87 4.57
C LEU A 101 -10.71 2.90 3.47
N ASP A 102 -11.96 2.96 3.01
CA ASP A 102 -12.34 3.84 1.91
C ASP A 102 -11.90 5.28 2.19
N ILE A 103 -11.26 5.89 1.21
CA ILE A 103 -10.93 7.31 1.28
C ILE A 103 -12.25 8.04 1.06
N ALA A 104 -12.85 8.56 2.14
CA ALA A 104 -14.07 9.35 2.08
C ALA A 104 -13.81 10.68 1.35
N ASN A 105 -13.83 10.66 0.01
CA ASN A 105 -14.06 11.77 -0.95
C ASN A 105 -13.56 11.42 -2.36
N ASN A 106 -14.15 10.40 -2.99
CA ASN A 106 -13.73 9.89 -4.30
C ASN A 106 -13.79 10.92 -5.44
N HIS A 107 -14.71 11.89 -5.41
CA HIS A 107 -14.87 12.87 -6.50
C HIS A 107 -13.68 13.82 -6.66
N ASN A 108 -13.12 14.30 -5.54
CA ASN A 108 -11.95 15.17 -5.58
C ASN A 108 -10.71 14.37 -6.01
N LEU A 109 -10.57 13.13 -5.54
CA LEU A 109 -9.42 12.27 -5.86
C LEU A 109 -9.28 11.96 -7.34
N PHE A 110 -10.38 11.76 -8.07
CA PHE A 110 -10.32 11.59 -9.52
C PHE A 110 -9.75 12.83 -10.23
N PHE A 111 -10.21 14.03 -9.83
CA PHE A 111 -9.71 15.30 -10.36
C PHE A 111 -8.22 15.50 -10.06
N TYR A 112 -7.79 15.22 -8.82
CA TYR A 112 -6.37 15.25 -8.45
C TYR A 112 -5.57 14.22 -9.23
N PHE A 113 -6.09 13.00 -9.40
CA PHE A 113 -5.42 11.96 -10.17
C PHE A 113 -5.19 12.41 -11.61
N ASP A 114 -6.21 12.87 -12.32
CA ASP A 114 -6.05 13.26 -13.72
C ASP A 114 -5.13 14.48 -13.89
N LYS A 115 -5.24 15.47 -12.99
CA LYS A 115 -4.40 16.67 -12.99
C LYS A 115 -2.93 16.36 -12.70
N TYR A 116 -2.65 15.41 -11.81
CA TYR A 116 -1.29 15.17 -11.32
C TYR A 116 -0.65 13.87 -11.82
N LYS A 117 -1.36 12.98 -12.54
CA LYS A 117 -0.85 11.68 -13.02
C LYS A 117 0.50 11.78 -13.72
N LYS A 118 0.69 12.81 -14.55
CA LYS A 118 1.95 13.00 -15.33
C LYS A 118 3.17 13.21 -14.44
N TYR A 119 3.02 13.84 -13.28
CA TYR A 119 4.11 14.07 -12.33
C TYR A 119 4.40 12.82 -11.47
N HIS A 120 3.52 11.83 -11.53
CA HIS A 120 3.51 10.67 -10.65
C HIS A 120 3.71 9.37 -11.43
N GLN A 121 3.75 9.43 -12.76
CA GLN A 121 3.75 8.28 -13.66
C GLN A 121 4.91 7.32 -13.38
N LYS A 122 6.10 7.86 -13.09
CA LYS A 122 7.29 7.06 -12.70
C LYS A 122 7.09 6.28 -11.40
N TYR A 123 6.32 6.80 -10.46
CA TYR A 123 6.06 6.14 -9.17
C TYR A 123 4.93 5.12 -9.30
N LEU A 124 3.90 5.46 -10.06
CA LEU A 124 2.78 4.57 -10.32
C LEU A 124 3.18 3.33 -11.12
N SER A 125 4.21 3.42 -11.98
CA SER A 125 4.72 2.23 -12.69
C SER A 125 5.29 1.16 -11.77
N VAL A 126 5.68 1.49 -10.53
CA VAL A 126 6.05 0.48 -9.52
C VAL A 126 4.84 -0.40 -9.19
N LEU A 127 3.67 0.24 -9.05
CA LEU A 127 2.41 -0.44 -8.71
C LEU A 127 1.94 -1.39 -9.80
N ASP A 128 2.26 -1.13 -11.07
CA ASP A 128 1.89 -2.00 -12.20
C ASP A 128 2.51 -3.40 -12.11
N ASN A 129 3.58 -3.57 -11.31
CA ASN A 129 4.26 -4.86 -11.12
C ASN A 129 3.59 -5.78 -10.07
N TYR A 130 2.46 -5.36 -9.46
CA TYR A 130 1.84 -6.05 -8.31
C TYR A 130 0.32 -6.20 -8.45
#